data_AF-A0A1A8NEB6-F1
#
_entry.id   AF-A0A1A8NEB6-F1
#
_cell.length_a   1.000
_cell.length_b   1.000
_cell.length_c   1.000
_cell.angle_alpha   90.00
_cell.angle_beta   90.00
_cell.angle_gamma   90.00
#
_symmetry.space_group_name_H-M   'P 1'
#
loop_
_entity.id
_entity.type
_entity.pdbx_description
1 polymer ?
#
loop_
_entity_poly.entity_id
_entity_poly.type
_entity_poly.pdbx_seq_one_letter_code
_entity_poly.pdbx_strand_id
1 'polypeptide(L)'
;RFSVFGLGSRAYPHFCAFAHAVDTLFEELGGERILRMGEGDELCGQEESFRTWAKKVFKAACDVFCVGDDVNIEKANNSLISNDRSWKQSKFRLTYTAEAPALTDALYSIHKKKVYGAKMIEAQNLQSPKSNRSTILVRLHTNNHDSLRYKPGDHLGIFPGNHEDLVTALIDKLEDAPPVNQIVKVEFLEERNTALGVISNWTQETR
;
A
#
# COMPACT_ATOMS: atom_id res chain seq x y z
N ARG A 1 24.62 9.58 -7.27
CA ARG A 1 24.71 8.10 -7.12
C ARG A 1 23.29 7.52 -7.05
N PHE A 2 22.98 6.40 -7.70
CA PHE A 2 21.61 5.83 -7.69
C PHE A 2 21.58 4.32 -7.93
N SER A 3 20.43 3.68 -7.66
CA SER A 3 20.08 2.32 -8.12
C SER A 3 18.56 2.22 -8.18
N VAL A 4 18.01 1.54 -9.18
CA VAL A 4 16.55 1.45 -9.41
C VAL A 4 16.08 0.02 -9.20
N PHE A 5 14.87 -0.15 -8.66
CA PHE A 5 14.15 -1.41 -8.66
C PHE A 5 12.78 -1.21 -9.31
N GLY A 6 12.52 -1.95 -10.40
CA GLY A 6 11.26 -1.89 -11.13
C GLY A 6 10.29 -2.97 -10.67
N LEU A 7 9.05 -2.58 -10.35
CA LEU A 7 7.94 -3.51 -10.20
C LEU A 7 7.20 -3.57 -11.54
N GLY A 8 6.94 -4.78 -12.03
CA GLY A 8 6.23 -4.99 -13.28
C GLY A 8 5.63 -6.38 -13.37
N SER A 9 5.05 -6.70 -14.51
CA SER A 9 4.51 -8.02 -14.80
C SER A 9 4.86 -8.44 -16.22
N ARG A 10 5.43 -9.64 -16.38
CA ARG A 10 5.82 -10.17 -17.70
C ARG A 10 4.64 -10.53 -18.60
N ALA A 11 3.41 -10.44 -18.09
CA ALA A 11 2.20 -10.49 -18.92
C ALA A 11 2.05 -9.25 -19.82
N TYR A 12 2.79 -8.16 -19.56
CA TYR A 12 2.74 -6.95 -20.37
C TYR A 12 3.94 -6.85 -21.32
N PRO A 13 3.77 -6.29 -22.54
CA PRO A 13 4.84 -6.22 -23.54
C PRO A 13 6.09 -5.45 -23.09
N HIS A 14 5.91 -4.40 -22.31
CA HIS A 14 6.97 -3.52 -21.85
C HIS A 14 7.23 -3.71 -20.36
N PHE A 15 7.81 -4.85 -20.01
CA PHE A 15 8.14 -5.21 -18.63
C PHE A 15 9.06 -4.17 -17.98
N CYS A 16 8.70 -3.71 -16.77
CA CYS A 16 9.44 -2.71 -15.99
C CYS A 16 9.82 -1.42 -16.74
N ALA A 17 9.11 -1.05 -17.81
CA ALA A 17 9.52 0.00 -18.73
C ALA A 17 9.76 1.37 -18.07
N PHE A 18 8.91 1.76 -17.12
CA PHE A 18 9.11 3.01 -16.39
C PHE A 18 10.42 3.02 -15.58
N ALA A 19 10.74 1.91 -14.93
CA ALA A 19 11.97 1.79 -14.16
C ALA A 19 13.21 1.79 -15.07
N HIS A 20 13.13 1.15 -16.25
CA HIS A 20 14.19 1.24 -17.26
C HIS A 20 14.40 2.68 -17.74
N ALA A 21 13.31 3.41 -18.00
CA ALA A 21 13.38 4.80 -18.41
C ALA A 21 14.05 5.65 -17.31
N VAL A 22 13.66 5.48 -16.05
CA VAL A 22 14.25 6.21 -14.91
C VAL A 22 15.73 5.86 -14.72
N ASP A 23 16.11 4.58 -14.78
CA ASP A 23 17.51 4.14 -14.64
C ASP A 23 18.39 4.72 -15.76
N THR A 24 17.88 4.74 -16.99
CA THR A 24 18.57 5.33 -18.15
C THR A 24 18.71 6.84 -18.00
N LEU A 25 17.61 7.54 -17.70
CA LEU A 25 17.61 9.00 -17.56
C LEU A 25 18.51 9.48 -16.42
N PHE A 26 18.59 8.75 -15.31
CA PHE A 26 19.52 9.09 -14.23
C PHE A 26 20.97 8.99 -14.67
N GLU A 27 21.33 8.00 -15.48
CA GLU A 27 22.69 7.89 -16.03
C GLU A 27 22.98 9.01 -17.04
N GLU A 28 22.06 9.28 -17.96
CA GLU A 28 22.18 10.34 -18.96
C GLU A 28 22.33 11.74 -18.35
N LEU A 29 21.71 11.97 -17.18
CA LEU A 29 21.82 13.22 -16.42
C LEU A 29 23.07 13.29 -15.52
N GLY A 30 24.03 12.38 -15.70
CA GLY A 30 25.31 12.36 -14.96
C GLY A 30 25.23 11.66 -13.59
N GLY A 31 24.15 10.93 -13.32
CA GLY A 31 24.05 10.07 -12.17
C GLY A 31 24.98 8.86 -12.30
N GLU A 32 25.67 8.52 -11.21
CA GLU A 32 26.51 7.33 -11.17
C GLU A 32 25.78 6.15 -10.52
N ARG A 33 25.63 5.04 -11.25
CA ARG A 33 24.93 3.85 -10.76
C ARG A 33 25.75 3.10 -9.70
N ILE A 34 25.13 2.76 -8.57
CA ILE A 34 25.70 1.99 -7.45
C ILE A 34 25.60 0.49 -7.71
N LEU A 35 24.42 0.04 -8.16
CA LEU A 35 24.12 -1.35 -8.49
C LEU A 35 23.25 -1.36 -9.74
N ARG A 36 23.40 -2.39 -10.58
CA ARG A 36 22.50 -2.64 -11.70
C ARG A 36 21.04 -2.62 -11.24
N MET A 37 20.17 -2.03 -12.06
CA MET A 37 18.72 -2.05 -11.84
C MET A 37 18.21 -3.47 -11.57
N GLY A 38 17.36 -3.61 -10.56
CA GLY A 38 16.63 -4.86 -10.30
C GLY A 38 15.20 -4.80 -10.83
N GLU A 39 14.60 -5.97 -10.99
CA GLU A 39 13.23 -6.15 -11.51
C GLU A 39 12.49 -7.15 -10.63
N GLY A 40 11.21 -6.89 -10.37
CA GLY A 40 10.30 -7.80 -9.66
C GLY A 40 9.08 -8.10 -10.50
N ASP A 41 8.93 -9.36 -10.92
CA ASP A 41 7.78 -9.84 -11.70
C ASP A 41 6.63 -10.25 -10.77
N GLU A 42 5.50 -9.56 -10.86
CA GLU A 42 4.26 -9.84 -10.12
C GLU A 42 3.85 -11.31 -10.22
N LEU A 43 4.09 -11.94 -11.37
CA LEU A 43 3.70 -13.33 -11.63
C LEU A 43 4.68 -14.36 -11.07
N CYS A 44 5.91 -13.96 -10.76
CA CYS A 44 6.98 -14.88 -10.38
C CYS A 44 8.00 -14.22 -9.46
N GLY A 45 7.90 -14.48 -8.15
CA GLY A 45 8.96 -14.18 -7.20
C GLY A 45 9.25 -12.68 -7.02
N GLN A 46 8.26 -11.80 -7.15
CA GLN A 46 8.42 -10.34 -6.97
C GLN A 46 9.10 -9.99 -5.63
N GLU A 47 8.57 -10.51 -4.53
CA GLU A 47 9.08 -10.24 -3.18
C GLU A 47 10.51 -10.79 -2.99
N GLU A 48 10.79 -11.99 -3.47
CA GLU A 48 12.13 -12.58 -3.39
C GLU A 48 13.17 -11.78 -4.18
N SER A 49 12.78 -11.32 -5.38
CA SER A 49 13.61 -10.48 -6.24
C SER A 49 13.91 -9.15 -5.56
N PHE A 50 12.91 -8.53 -4.94
CA PHE A 50 13.08 -7.31 -4.16
C PHE A 50 14.03 -7.52 -2.99
N ARG A 51 13.82 -8.55 -2.16
CA ARG A 51 14.68 -8.83 -0.99
C ARG A 51 16.13 -9.10 -1.40
N THR A 52 16.34 -9.79 -2.52
CA THR A 52 17.68 -10.05 -3.06
C THR A 52 18.35 -8.76 -3.53
N TRP A 53 17.64 -7.93 -4.29
CA TRP A 53 18.14 -6.63 -4.74
C TRP A 53 18.43 -5.70 -3.56
N ALA A 54 17.53 -5.61 -2.57
CA ALA A 54 17.64 -4.75 -1.39
C ALA A 54 18.92 -5.05 -0.59
N LYS A 55 19.23 -6.33 -0.37
CA LYS A 55 20.48 -6.76 0.29
C LYS A 55 21.72 -6.38 -0.51
N LYS A 56 21.69 -6.60 -1.84
CA LYS A 56 22.81 -6.30 -2.74
C LYS A 56 23.08 -4.79 -2.82
N VAL A 57 22.04 -3.97 -2.95
CA VAL A 57 22.20 -2.52 -3.09
C VAL A 57 22.64 -1.90 -1.77
N PHE A 58 22.16 -2.41 -0.64
CA PHE A 58 22.62 -1.98 0.67
C PHE A 58 24.12 -2.23 0.85
N LYS A 59 24.60 -3.45 0.54
CA LYS A 59 26.03 -3.78 0.61
C LYS A 59 26.87 -2.93 -0.35
N ALA A 60 26.45 -2.81 -1.61
CA ALA A 60 27.15 -1.99 -2.60
C ALA A 60 27.22 -0.51 -2.18
N ALA A 61 26.15 0.05 -1.63
CA ALA A 61 26.15 1.40 -1.10
C ALA A 61 27.11 1.55 0.09
N CYS A 62 27.15 0.58 1.00
CA CYS A 62 28.09 0.61 2.14
C CYS A 62 29.55 0.70 1.69
N ASP A 63 29.90 -0.04 0.64
CA ASP A 63 31.25 -0.05 0.09
C ASP A 63 31.56 1.27 -0.65
N VAL A 64 30.61 1.78 -1.46
CA VAL A 64 30.75 3.05 -2.21
C VAL A 64 30.89 4.27 -1.29
N PHE A 65 30.21 4.27 -0.15
CA PHE A 65 30.25 5.37 0.82
C PHE A 65 31.23 5.13 1.99
N CYS A 66 31.99 4.03 1.94
CA CYS A 66 32.99 3.67 2.96
C CYS A 66 32.45 3.63 4.40
N VAL A 67 31.23 3.11 4.59
CA VAL A 67 30.59 2.95 5.92
C VAL A 67 30.71 1.51 6.48
N GLY A 68 31.50 0.65 5.83
CA GLY A 68 31.53 -0.79 6.08
C GLY A 68 32.05 -1.24 7.45
N ASP A 69 32.88 -0.44 8.12
CA ASP A 69 33.53 -0.83 9.38
C ASP A 69 32.60 -0.71 10.60
N ASP A 70 31.60 0.16 10.55
CA ASP A 70 30.66 0.44 11.64
C ASP A 70 29.28 -0.23 11.45
N VAL A 71 29.03 -0.88 10.31
CA VAL A 71 27.70 -1.41 9.95
C VAL A 71 27.65 -2.91 10.11
N ASN A 72 26.88 -3.38 11.10
CA ASN A 72 26.52 -4.79 11.22
C ASN A 72 25.54 -5.18 10.10
N ILE A 73 26.07 -5.81 9.04
CA ILE A 73 25.32 -6.22 7.84
C ILE A 73 24.18 -7.18 8.18
N GLU A 74 24.33 -8.07 9.17
CA GLU A 74 23.26 -8.97 9.60
C GLU A 74 22.11 -8.22 10.26
N LYS A 75 22.43 -7.25 11.12
CA LYS A 75 21.42 -6.39 11.77
C LYS A 75 20.68 -5.54 10.73
N ALA A 76 21.39 -4.96 9.77
CA ALA A 76 20.78 -4.19 8.68
C ALA A 76 19.89 -5.06 7.78
N ASN A 77 20.34 -6.27 7.43
CA ASN A 77 19.54 -7.24 6.67
C ASN A 77 18.28 -7.67 7.42
N ASN A 78 18.35 -7.84 8.74
CA ASN A 78 17.18 -8.15 9.57
C ASN A 78 16.22 -6.95 9.62
N SER A 79 16.73 -5.72 9.70
CA SER A 79 15.89 -4.51 9.66
C SER A 79 15.19 -4.28 8.31
N LEU A 80 15.72 -4.80 7.20
CA LEU A 80 15.02 -4.82 5.90
C LEU A 80 13.77 -5.73 5.93
N ILE A 81 13.72 -6.69 6.86
CA ILE A 81 12.67 -7.71 6.96
C ILE A 81 11.69 -7.39 8.10
N SER A 82 12.20 -6.88 9.23
CA SER A 82 11.43 -6.48 10.41
C SER A 82 11.91 -5.09 10.86
N ASN A 83 11.36 -4.05 10.24
CA ASN A 83 11.69 -2.67 10.60
C ASN A 83 10.92 -2.20 11.85
N ASP A 84 11.29 -1.03 12.38
CA ASP A 84 10.62 -0.42 13.54
C ASP A 84 9.14 -0.07 13.33
N ARG A 85 8.66 -0.12 12.09
CA ARG A 85 7.26 0.04 11.70
C ARG A 85 6.48 -1.28 11.69
N SER A 86 7.13 -2.40 12.00
CA SER A 86 6.44 -3.66 12.28
C SER A 86 5.51 -3.51 13.48
N TRP A 87 4.38 -4.22 13.42
CA TRP A 87 3.42 -4.23 14.51
C TRP A 87 4.04 -4.78 15.79
N LYS A 88 3.79 -4.10 16.92
CA LYS A 88 4.09 -4.56 18.27
C LYS A 88 2.92 -4.15 19.17
N GLN A 89 2.44 -5.06 20.00
CA GLN A 89 1.31 -4.79 20.90
C GLN A 89 1.53 -3.54 21.77
N SER A 90 2.77 -3.30 22.23
CA SER A 90 3.11 -2.11 23.05
C SER A 90 3.15 -0.79 22.27
N LYS A 91 3.20 -0.84 20.93
CA LYS A 91 3.29 0.35 20.07
C LYS A 91 1.95 0.82 19.55
N PHE A 92 0.89 0.05 19.66
CA PHE A 92 -0.41 0.38 19.10
C PHE A 92 -1.51 0.15 20.13
N ARG A 93 -2.51 1.04 20.14
CA ARG A 93 -3.70 0.85 20.97
C ARG A 93 -4.95 1.30 20.23
N LEU A 94 -6.07 0.69 20.61
CA LEU A 94 -7.40 1.13 20.20
C LEU A 94 -7.98 2.04 21.28
N THR A 95 -8.61 3.12 20.85
CA THR A 95 -9.34 4.03 21.74
C THR A 95 -10.70 4.35 21.15
N TYR A 96 -11.70 4.50 22.00
CA TYR A 96 -13.07 4.75 21.56
C TYR A 96 -13.26 6.22 21.18
N THR A 97 -14.10 6.46 20.18
CA THR A 97 -14.51 7.80 19.75
C THR A 97 -16.02 7.81 19.50
N ALA A 98 -16.65 8.97 19.64
CA ALA A 98 -18.10 9.10 19.47
C ALA A 98 -18.52 9.21 18.00
N GLU A 99 -17.61 9.64 17.12
CA GLU A 99 -17.93 10.00 15.74
C GLU A 99 -16.99 9.33 14.75
N ALA A 100 -17.55 8.91 13.62
CA ALA A 100 -16.84 8.45 12.44
C ALA A 100 -17.17 9.37 11.25
N PRO A 101 -16.19 9.69 10.39
CA PRO A 101 -16.46 10.44 9.17
C PRO A 101 -17.37 9.65 8.23
N ALA A 102 -18.06 10.37 7.33
CA ALA A 102 -18.76 9.72 6.24
C ALA A 102 -17.79 8.90 5.38
N LEU A 103 -18.25 7.77 4.83
CA LEU A 103 -17.39 6.82 4.12
C LEU A 103 -16.58 7.48 2.99
N THR A 104 -17.18 8.37 2.21
CA THR A 104 -16.51 9.09 1.11
C THR A 104 -15.40 10.01 1.61
N ASP A 105 -15.60 10.67 2.76
CA ASP A 105 -14.62 11.57 3.37
C ASP A 105 -13.46 10.76 3.98
N ALA A 106 -13.78 9.62 4.59
CA ALA A 106 -12.79 8.67 5.09
C ALA A 106 -11.90 8.14 3.95
N LEU A 107 -12.51 7.67 2.86
CA LEU A 107 -11.78 7.18 1.69
C LEU A 107 -10.95 8.28 1.03
N TYR A 108 -11.44 9.52 0.98
CA TYR A 108 -10.65 10.67 0.53
C TYR A 108 -9.44 10.89 1.43
N SER A 109 -9.62 10.87 2.75
CA SER A 109 -8.53 11.07 3.70
C SER A 109 -7.43 10.01 3.55
N ILE A 110 -7.80 8.75 3.35
CA ILE A 110 -6.85 7.63 3.21
C ILE A 110 -6.15 7.67 1.85
N HIS A 111 -6.91 7.77 0.76
CA HIS A 111 -6.37 7.61 -0.60
C HIS A 111 -5.90 8.91 -1.24
N LYS A 112 -6.17 10.06 -0.60
CA LYS A 112 -5.91 11.43 -1.12
C LYS A 112 -6.47 11.64 -2.53
N LYS A 113 -7.59 10.97 -2.83
CA LYS A 113 -8.33 11.03 -4.10
C LYS A 113 -9.80 11.26 -3.81
N LYS A 114 -10.43 12.21 -4.50
CA LYS A 114 -11.85 12.54 -4.27
C LYS A 114 -12.72 11.32 -4.60
N VAL A 115 -13.61 10.97 -3.67
CA VAL A 115 -14.55 9.85 -3.79
C VAL A 115 -15.97 10.39 -3.68
N TYR A 116 -16.86 9.90 -4.53
CA TYR A 116 -18.24 10.37 -4.61
C TYR A 116 -19.20 9.21 -4.43
N GLY A 117 -20.28 9.43 -3.68
CA GLY A 117 -21.36 8.46 -3.54
C GLY A 117 -22.19 8.42 -4.82
N ALA A 118 -22.19 7.28 -5.50
CA ALA A 118 -23.09 6.99 -6.63
C ALA A 118 -24.11 5.93 -6.19
N LYS A 119 -25.35 6.03 -6.71
CA LYS A 119 -26.41 5.08 -6.37
C LYS A 119 -26.55 4.03 -7.46
N MET A 120 -26.56 2.74 -7.10
CA MET A 120 -26.88 1.69 -8.07
C MET A 120 -28.35 1.78 -8.48
N ILE A 121 -28.58 1.87 -9.79
CA ILE A 121 -29.91 1.88 -10.40
C ILE A 121 -30.31 0.45 -10.77
N GLU A 122 -29.39 -0.28 -11.39
CA GLU A 122 -29.66 -1.58 -11.99
C GLU A 122 -28.40 -2.44 -11.99
N ALA A 123 -28.61 -3.74 -11.76
CA ALA A 123 -27.63 -4.79 -11.98
C ALA A 123 -28.32 -5.93 -12.74
N GLN A 124 -27.86 -6.23 -13.96
CA GLN A 124 -28.51 -7.21 -14.84
C GLN A 124 -27.48 -8.22 -15.35
N ASN A 125 -27.78 -9.52 -15.24
CA ASN A 125 -26.95 -10.55 -15.88
C ASN A 125 -27.11 -10.48 -17.41
N LEU A 126 -25.98 -10.35 -18.11
CA LEU A 126 -25.90 -10.30 -19.57
C LEU A 126 -25.76 -11.68 -20.21
N GLN A 127 -25.58 -12.73 -19.40
CA GLN A 127 -25.40 -14.10 -19.87
C GLN A 127 -26.67 -14.92 -19.76
N SER A 128 -26.75 -15.97 -20.59
CA SER A 128 -27.81 -16.97 -20.50
C SER A 128 -27.84 -17.61 -19.11
N PRO A 129 -29.03 -17.90 -18.53
CA PRO A 129 -29.14 -18.66 -17.28
C PRO A 129 -28.49 -20.05 -17.32
N LYS A 130 -28.20 -20.58 -18.52
CA LYS A 130 -27.50 -21.86 -18.71
C LYS A 130 -25.96 -21.73 -18.65
N SER A 131 -25.43 -20.52 -18.61
CA SER A 131 -23.99 -20.25 -18.51
C SER A 131 -23.47 -20.64 -17.13
N ASN A 132 -22.25 -21.19 -17.06
CA ASN A 132 -21.54 -21.43 -15.80
C ASN A 132 -20.74 -20.20 -15.32
N ARG A 133 -20.78 -19.10 -16.08
CA ARG A 133 -20.18 -17.81 -15.74
C ARG A 133 -21.28 -16.76 -15.58
N SER A 134 -20.89 -15.60 -15.03
CA SER A 134 -21.76 -14.44 -14.94
C SER A 134 -21.00 -13.20 -15.40
N THR A 135 -21.70 -12.31 -16.07
CA THR A 135 -21.20 -10.97 -16.43
C THR A 135 -22.38 -10.03 -16.29
N ILE A 136 -22.22 -8.97 -15.50
CA ILE A 136 -23.32 -8.06 -15.18
C ILE A 136 -23.14 -6.70 -15.86
N LEU A 137 -24.25 -6.15 -16.33
CA LEU A 137 -24.40 -4.72 -16.58
C LEU A 137 -24.70 -4.05 -15.25
N VAL A 138 -23.96 -2.98 -14.93
CA VAL A 138 -24.22 -2.13 -13.77
C VAL A 138 -24.52 -0.72 -14.24
N ARG A 139 -25.64 -0.15 -13.80
CA ARG A 139 -25.99 1.25 -14.05
C ARG A 139 -25.94 2.03 -12.74
N LEU A 140 -25.19 3.11 -12.74
CA LEU A 140 -25.00 3.97 -11.58
C LEU A 140 -25.58 5.36 -11.88
N HIS A 141 -26.36 5.89 -10.93
CA HIS A 141 -26.74 7.29 -10.91
C HIS A 141 -25.61 8.08 -10.27
N THR A 142 -25.05 9.04 -11.00
CA THR A 142 -23.93 9.89 -10.52
C THR A 142 -24.36 10.93 -9.48
N ASN A 143 -25.65 10.96 -9.12
CA ASN A 143 -26.24 11.95 -8.23
C ASN A 143 -25.96 13.39 -8.68
N ASN A 144 -25.86 13.59 -10.01
CA ASN A 144 -25.54 14.86 -10.64
C ASN A 144 -24.21 15.48 -10.17
N HIS A 145 -23.26 14.66 -9.69
CA HIS A 145 -21.92 15.14 -9.37
C HIS A 145 -21.17 15.52 -10.65
N ASP A 146 -20.86 16.81 -10.82
CA ASP A 146 -20.07 17.32 -11.95
C ASP A 146 -18.69 16.66 -12.07
N SER A 147 -18.12 16.23 -10.94
CA SER A 147 -16.83 15.55 -10.88
C SER A 147 -16.87 14.11 -11.42
N LEU A 148 -18.06 13.55 -11.68
CA LEU A 148 -18.25 12.24 -12.29
C LEU A 148 -18.59 12.32 -13.79
N ARG A 149 -18.41 13.48 -14.42
CA ARG A 149 -18.50 13.61 -15.88
C ARG A 149 -17.35 12.83 -16.54
N TYR A 150 -17.68 12.06 -17.56
CA TYR A 150 -16.72 11.18 -18.25
C TYR A 150 -16.92 11.24 -19.77
N LYS A 151 -15.94 10.73 -20.51
CA LYS A 151 -15.99 10.47 -21.94
C LYS A 151 -15.90 8.97 -22.22
N PRO A 152 -16.40 8.48 -23.36
CA PRO A 152 -16.19 7.09 -23.76
C PRO A 152 -14.70 6.72 -23.76
N GLY A 153 -14.35 5.65 -23.06
CA GLY A 153 -12.96 5.20 -22.86
C GLY A 153 -12.37 5.53 -21.48
N ASP A 154 -13.01 6.42 -20.71
CA ASP A 154 -12.61 6.68 -19.32
C ASP A 154 -12.94 5.49 -18.41
N HIS A 155 -12.19 5.37 -17.33
CA HIS A 155 -12.37 4.32 -16.32
C HIS A 155 -13.05 4.88 -15.07
N LEU A 156 -13.84 4.06 -14.40
CA LEU A 156 -14.42 4.35 -13.09
C LEU A 156 -13.72 3.51 -12.02
N GLY A 157 -13.03 4.15 -11.08
CA GLY A 157 -12.51 3.50 -9.89
C GLY A 157 -13.63 3.26 -8.88
N ILE A 158 -13.77 2.02 -8.38
CA ILE A 158 -14.79 1.62 -7.42
C ILE A 158 -14.09 1.12 -6.15
N PHE A 159 -14.56 1.56 -4.98
CA PHE A 159 -14.15 1.03 -3.69
C PHE A 159 -15.14 -0.06 -3.25
N PRO A 160 -14.77 -1.36 -3.28
CA PRO A 160 -15.67 -2.44 -2.87
C PRO A 160 -15.69 -2.62 -1.35
N GLY A 161 -16.79 -3.16 -0.84
CA GLY A 161 -16.86 -3.74 0.50
C GLY A 161 -16.56 -5.24 0.44
N ASN A 162 -15.84 -5.76 1.43
CA ASN A 162 -15.65 -7.21 1.58
C ASN A 162 -16.97 -7.88 1.98
N HIS A 163 -17.08 -9.18 1.70
CA HIS A 163 -18.24 -9.98 2.09
C HIS A 163 -18.37 -10.06 3.62
N GLU A 164 -19.59 -9.85 4.14
CA GLU A 164 -19.84 -9.80 5.59
C GLU A 164 -19.38 -11.07 6.32
N ASP A 165 -19.69 -12.26 5.79
CA ASP A 165 -19.24 -13.53 6.38
C ASP A 165 -17.71 -13.63 6.53
N LEU A 166 -16.93 -13.11 5.58
CA LEU A 166 -15.48 -13.13 5.66
C LEU A 166 -14.97 -12.14 6.72
N VAL A 167 -15.61 -10.98 6.82
CA VAL A 167 -15.30 -9.96 7.83
C VAL A 167 -15.61 -10.51 9.22
N THR A 168 -16.80 -11.08 9.43
CA THR A 168 -17.21 -11.70 10.70
C THR A 168 -16.30 -12.87 11.07
N ALA A 169 -16.02 -13.79 10.13
CA ALA A 169 -15.13 -14.92 10.39
C ALA A 169 -13.69 -14.50 10.73
N LEU A 170 -13.24 -13.33 10.28
CA LEU A 170 -11.96 -12.76 10.68
C LEU A 170 -12.03 -12.16 12.08
N ILE A 171 -13.09 -11.38 12.39
CA ILE A 171 -13.32 -10.78 13.70
C ILE A 171 -13.39 -11.86 14.79
N ASP A 172 -14.10 -12.97 14.54
CA ASP A 172 -14.23 -14.08 15.48
C ASP A 172 -12.90 -14.79 15.78
N LYS A 173 -11.87 -14.59 14.94
CA LYS A 173 -10.52 -15.13 15.14
C LYS A 173 -9.55 -14.14 15.79
N LEU A 174 -9.95 -12.88 15.99
CA LEU A 174 -9.10 -11.87 16.60
C LEU A 174 -9.11 -12.01 18.13
N GLU A 175 -7.92 -12.01 18.72
CA GLU A 175 -7.75 -11.76 20.15
C GLU A 175 -7.94 -10.26 20.43
N ASP A 176 -8.62 -9.91 21.52
CA ASP A 176 -8.93 -8.53 21.93
C ASP A 176 -9.71 -7.70 20.89
N ALA A 177 -10.61 -8.32 20.12
CA ALA A 177 -11.47 -7.61 19.18
C ALA A 177 -12.37 -6.59 19.91
N PRO A 178 -12.37 -5.29 19.50
CA PRO A 178 -13.35 -4.35 20.01
C PRO A 178 -14.76 -4.78 19.57
N PRO A 179 -15.82 -4.42 20.32
CA PRO A 179 -17.19 -4.70 19.90
C PRO A 179 -17.47 -4.10 18.51
N VAL A 180 -18.09 -4.87 17.61
CA VAL A 180 -18.28 -4.52 16.19
C VAL A 180 -19.12 -3.26 15.95
N ASN A 181 -19.87 -2.80 16.96
CA ASN A 181 -20.73 -1.63 16.91
C ASN A 181 -20.12 -0.40 17.59
N GLN A 182 -18.85 -0.47 18.01
CA GLN A 182 -18.15 0.64 18.63
C GLN A 182 -17.19 1.30 17.64
N ILE A 183 -17.19 2.63 17.62
CA ILE A 183 -16.26 3.38 16.78
C ILE A 183 -14.94 3.49 17.52
N VAL A 184 -13.87 3.03 16.88
CA VAL A 184 -12.51 3.04 17.42
C VAL A 184 -11.57 3.84 16.53
N LYS A 185 -10.52 4.40 17.13
CA LYS A 185 -9.36 4.97 16.44
C LYS A 185 -8.10 4.23 16.88
N VAL A 186 -7.15 4.14 15.96
CA VAL A 186 -5.81 3.58 16.24
C VAL A 186 -4.88 4.72 16.64
N GLU A 187 -4.19 4.54 17.75
CA GLU A 187 -3.09 5.40 18.18
C GLU A 187 -1.80 4.57 18.20
N PHE A 188 -0.69 5.18 17.82
CA PHE A 188 0.62 4.58 17.91
C PHE A 188 1.52 5.35 18.89
N LEU A 189 2.43 4.63 19.55
CA LEU A 189 3.39 5.21 20.47
C LEU A 189 4.57 5.80 19.68
N GLU A 190 4.68 7.12 19.68
CA GLU A 190 5.80 7.86 19.13
C GLU A 190 6.84 8.08 20.22
N GLU A 191 8.03 7.49 20.05
CA GLU A 191 9.16 7.67 20.97
C GLU A 191 10.18 8.62 20.33
N ARG A 192 10.57 9.66 21.07
CA ARG A 192 11.62 10.61 20.67
C ARG A 192 12.77 10.54 21.66
N ASN A 193 13.95 10.23 21.15
CA ASN A 193 15.20 10.28 21.92
C ASN A 193 15.63 11.74 22.07
N THR A 194 15.73 12.20 23.31
CA THR A 194 16.25 13.53 23.65
C THR A 194 17.50 13.40 24.53
N ALA A 195 18.26 14.49 24.67
CA ALA A 195 19.42 14.53 25.56
C ALA A 195 19.09 14.27 27.05
N LEU A 196 17.80 14.35 27.42
CA LEU A 196 17.29 14.12 28.78
C LEU A 196 16.63 12.73 28.95
N GLY A 197 16.69 11.89 27.92
CA GLY A 197 16.07 10.56 27.90
C GLY A 197 15.01 10.40 26.81
N VAL A 198 14.26 9.30 26.89
CA VAL A 198 13.21 8.95 25.92
C VAL A 198 11.89 9.58 26.35
N ILE A 199 11.29 10.38 25.48
CA ILE A 199 9.93 10.91 25.65
C ILE A 199 9.00 10.09 24.76
N SER A 200 7.92 9.57 25.32
CA SER A 200 6.92 8.78 24.59
C SER A 200 5.56 9.47 24.62
N ASN A 201 4.93 9.59 23.46
CA ASN A 201 3.59 10.17 23.32
C ASN A 201 2.73 9.29 22.42
N TRP A 202 1.45 9.15 22.76
CA TRP A 202 0.48 8.49 21.89
C TRP A 202 -0.01 9.49 20.84
N THR A 203 0.18 9.14 19.57
CA THR A 203 -0.20 9.95 18.42
C THR A 203 -1.25 9.19 17.60
N GLN A 204 -2.23 9.90 17.05
CA GLN A 204 -3.22 9.28 16.18
C GLN A 204 -2.58 8.78 14.89
N GLU A 205 -2.86 7.53 14.51
CA GLU A 205 -2.47 7.00 13.21
C GLU A 205 -3.35 7.65 12.13
N THR A 206 -2.73 8.38 11.20
CA THR A 206 -3.43 9.18 10.17
C THR A 206 -3.22 8.64 8.76
N ARG A 207 -2.60 7.45 8.63
CA ARG A 207 -2.42 6.75 7.36
C ARG A 207 -3.73 6.35 6.71
#